data_AF-A0A9E4I7H9-F1
#
_entry.id   AF-A0A9E4I7H9-F1
#
_cell.length_a   1.000
_cell.length_b   1.000
_cell.length_c   1.000
_cell.angle_alpha   90.00
_cell.angle_beta   90.00
_cell.angle_gamma   90.00
#
_symmetry.space_group_name_H-M   'P 1'
#
loop_
_entity.id
_entity.type
_entity.pdbx_description
1 polymer ?
#
loop_
_entity_poly.entity_id
_entity_poly.type
_entity_poly.pdbx_seq_one_letter_code
_entity_poly.pdbx_strand_id
1 'polypeptide(L)'
;MAAEAAALLDDREPGDLQFDEESGEGDSWAVERERDLALSAAARAAVELIDDALRRIEDGTYGICIVSGKPIQKERLRAIPWAAERVEYKAGGLRRR
;
A
#
# COMPACT_ATOMS: atom_id res chain seq x y z
N MET A 1 -26.71 -44.14 31.73
CA MET A 1 -25.65 -43.16 31.39
C MET A 1 -25.70 -42.73 29.91
N ALA A 2 -26.89 -42.36 29.40
CA ALA A 2 -27.05 -41.71 28.10
C ALA A 2 -28.07 -40.55 28.15
N ALA A 3 -28.78 -40.40 29.28
CA ALA A 3 -29.77 -39.35 29.50
C ALA A 3 -29.16 -38.03 30.01
N GLU A 4 -27.95 -38.07 30.55
CA GLU A 4 -27.28 -36.88 31.13
C GLU A 4 -26.56 -36.04 30.07
N ALA A 5 -26.27 -36.62 28.90
CA ALA A 5 -25.65 -35.92 27.77
C ALA A 5 -26.68 -35.12 26.94
N ALA A 6 -27.97 -35.51 26.98
CA ALA A 6 -29.04 -34.86 26.21
C ALA A 6 -29.61 -33.61 26.90
N ALA A 7 -29.54 -33.56 28.24
CA ALA A 7 -30.09 -32.44 29.01
C ALA A 7 -29.22 -31.15 28.94
N LEU A 8 -27.97 -31.25 28.51
CA LEU A 8 -27.07 -30.09 28.34
C LEU A 8 -27.25 -29.37 26.99
N LEU A 9 -28.17 -29.83 26.14
CA LEU A 9 -28.42 -29.26 24.81
C LEU A 9 -29.68 -28.39 24.74
N ASP A 10 -30.46 -28.27 25.82
CA ASP A 10 -31.75 -27.56 25.84
C ASP A 10 -31.66 -26.11 26.35
N ASP A 11 -30.52 -25.70 26.94
CA ASP A 11 -30.28 -24.33 27.41
C ASP A 11 -29.48 -23.46 26.42
N ARG A 12 -29.34 -23.91 25.16
CA ARG A 12 -28.72 -23.09 24.11
C ARG A 12 -29.79 -22.31 23.36
N GLU A 13 -30.23 -21.21 23.97
CA GLU A 13 -30.98 -20.16 23.29
C GLU A 13 -30.22 -19.77 21.99
N PRO A 14 -30.87 -19.80 20.80
CA PRO A 14 -30.28 -19.31 19.55
C PRO A 14 -30.25 -17.78 19.58
N GLY A 15 -29.42 -17.24 20.46
CA GLY A 15 -29.22 -15.82 20.73
C GLY A 15 -27.84 -15.51 21.34
N ASP A 16 -27.21 -16.50 22.00
CA ASP A 16 -25.87 -16.36 22.59
C ASP A 16 -24.74 -16.70 21.61
N LEU A 17 -24.92 -16.38 20.33
CA LEU A 17 -23.78 -15.94 19.54
C LEU A 17 -23.65 -14.45 19.80
N GLN A 18 -23.19 -14.11 21.01
CA GLN A 18 -22.47 -12.86 21.18
C GLN A 18 -21.32 -12.99 20.19
N PHE A 19 -21.42 -12.32 19.05
CA PHE A 19 -20.26 -11.93 18.29
C PHE A 19 -19.45 -11.14 19.29
N ASP A 20 -18.54 -11.83 19.96
CA ASP A 20 -17.57 -11.24 20.85
C ASP A 20 -16.98 -10.07 20.06
N GLU A 21 -17.22 -8.85 20.52
CA GLU A 21 -16.78 -7.64 19.82
C GLU A 21 -15.25 -7.66 19.62
N GLU A 22 -14.54 -8.53 20.35
CA GLU A 22 -13.12 -8.88 20.22
C GLU A 22 -12.76 -9.68 18.93
N SER A 23 -13.69 -10.40 18.30
CA SER A 23 -13.43 -11.16 17.05
C SER A 23 -13.08 -10.27 15.84
N GLY A 24 -13.25 -8.96 15.93
CA GLY A 24 -12.82 -8.00 14.89
C GLY A 24 -11.42 -7.39 15.10
N GLU A 25 -10.85 -7.48 16.31
CA GLU A 25 -9.59 -6.79 16.64
C GLU A 25 -8.36 -7.52 16.07
N GLY A 26 -8.39 -8.86 16.02
CA GLY A 26 -7.31 -9.65 15.43
C GLY A 26 -7.13 -9.40 13.92
N ASP A 27 -8.25 -9.27 13.20
CA ASP A 27 -8.25 -8.90 11.78
C ASP A 27 -7.82 -7.44 11.59
N SER A 28 -8.27 -6.53 12.46
CA SER A 28 -7.85 -5.13 12.41
C SER A 28 -6.34 -4.96 12.65
N TRP A 29 -5.76 -5.69 13.61
CA TRP A 29 -4.33 -5.64 13.89
C TRP A 29 -3.47 -6.13 12.71
N ALA A 30 -3.91 -7.21 12.04
CA ALA A 30 -3.22 -7.72 10.85
C ALA A 30 -3.22 -6.69 9.71
N VAL A 31 -4.36 -6.04 9.47
CA VAL A 31 -4.52 -5.00 8.45
C VAL A 31 -3.66 -3.77 8.77
N GLU A 32 -3.65 -3.29 10.01
CA GLU A 32 -2.83 -2.15 10.41
C GLU A 32 -1.33 -2.46 10.27
N ARG A 33 -0.90 -3.66 10.66
CA ARG A 33 0.49 -4.08 10.48
C ARG A 33 0.88 -4.17 9.00
N GLU A 34 0.03 -4.70 8.14
CA GLU A 34 0.28 -4.73 6.70
C GLU A 34 0.39 -3.32 6.11
N ARG A 35 -0.51 -2.42 6.53
CA ARG A 35 -0.48 -1.00 6.13
C ARG A 35 0.82 -0.33 6.55
N ASP A 36 1.28 -0.54 7.78
CA ASP A 36 2.55 0.00 8.28
C ASP A 36 3.75 -0.50 7.47
N LEU A 37 3.77 -1.79 7.15
CA LEU A 37 4.82 -2.37 6.31
C LEU A 37 4.81 -1.78 4.90
N ALA A 38 3.62 -1.60 4.31
CA ALA A 38 3.47 -0.98 2.99
C ALA A 38 3.96 0.48 2.98
N LEU A 39 3.62 1.26 4.01
CA LEU A 39 4.09 2.64 4.16
C LEU A 39 5.61 2.70 4.33
N SER A 40 6.18 1.80 5.14
CA SER A 40 7.63 1.71 5.33
C SER A 40 8.35 1.36 4.02
N ALA A 41 7.83 0.40 3.25
CA ALA A 41 8.37 0.03 1.96
C ALA A 41 8.28 1.18 0.95
N ALA A 42 7.15 1.88 0.89
CA ALA A 42 6.96 3.03 0.02
C ALA A 42 7.94 4.18 0.37
N ALA A 43 8.18 4.42 1.67
CA ALA A 43 9.13 5.43 2.12
C ALA A 43 10.56 5.09 1.68
N ARG A 44 10.99 3.83 1.82
CA ARG A 44 12.31 3.37 1.34
C ARG A 44 12.46 3.54 -0.17
N ALA A 45 11.45 3.13 -0.95
CA ALA A 45 11.46 3.30 -2.40
C ALA A 45 11.52 4.78 -2.81
N ALA A 46 10.86 5.67 -2.05
CA ALA A 46 10.95 7.11 -2.30
C ALA A 46 12.37 7.66 -2.09
N VAL A 47 13.09 7.19 -1.05
CA VAL A 47 14.49 7.55 -0.81
C VAL A 47 15.37 7.12 -1.99
N GLU A 48 15.22 5.86 -2.44
CA GLU A 48 15.99 5.37 -3.59
C GLU A 48 15.75 6.20 -4.86
N LEU A 49 14.49 6.59 -5.12
CA LEU A 49 14.16 7.47 -6.25
C LEU A 49 14.81 8.86 -6.13
N ILE A 50 14.93 9.40 -4.92
CA ILE A 50 15.61 10.68 -4.67
C ILE A 50 17.11 10.54 -4.92
N ASP A 51 17.74 9.47 -4.41
CA ASP A 51 19.16 9.20 -4.63
C ASP A 51 19.47 9.01 -6.13
N ASP A 52 18.60 8.31 -6.86
CA ASP A 52 18.66 8.22 -8.32
C ASP A 52 18.60 9.58 -9.01
N ALA A 53 17.70 10.45 -8.55
CA ALA A 53 17.55 11.78 -9.12
C ALA A 53 18.77 12.65 -8.86
N LEU A 54 19.38 12.55 -7.67
CA LEU A 54 20.63 13.22 -7.33
C LEU A 54 21.78 12.75 -8.23
N ARG A 55 21.93 11.43 -8.43
CA ARG A 55 22.94 10.89 -9.36
C ARG A 55 22.78 11.42 -10.78
N ARG A 56 21.55 11.52 -11.28
CA ARG A 56 21.29 12.10 -12.61
C ARG A 56 21.60 13.60 -12.69
N ILE A 57 21.58 14.32 -11.58
CA ILE A 57 22.03 15.72 -11.54
C ILE A 57 23.54 15.76 -11.72
N GLU A 58 24.28 14.89 -11.02
CA GLU A 58 25.73 14.75 -11.16
C GLU A 58 26.15 14.35 -12.58
N ASP A 59 25.43 13.39 -13.17
CA ASP A 59 25.65 12.92 -14.55
C ASP A 59 25.18 13.92 -15.62
N GLY A 60 24.47 14.99 -15.22
CA GLY A 60 23.92 16.00 -16.14
C GLY A 60 22.71 15.52 -16.96
N THR A 61 22.14 14.36 -16.66
CA THR A 61 20.98 13.79 -17.35
C THR A 61 19.65 14.09 -16.64
N TYR A 62 19.67 14.91 -15.59
CA TYR A 62 18.46 15.27 -14.84
C TYR A 62 17.43 15.96 -15.74
N GLY A 63 16.17 15.54 -15.59
CA GLY A 63 15.06 16.04 -16.39
C GLY A 63 14.96 15.42 -17.78
N ILE A 64 15.74 14.37 -18.11
CA ILE A 64 15.55 13.55 -19.30
C ILE A 64 14.80 12.27 -18.94
N CYS A 65 13.76 11.94 -19.72
CA CYS A 65 12.96 10.75 -19.53
C CYS A 65 13.77 9.49 -19.85
N ILE A 66 13.86 8.55 -18.90
CA ILE A 66 14.61 7.30 -19.09
C ILE A 66 14.00 6.39 -20.17
N VAL A 67 12.68 6.47 -20.41
CA VAL A 67 11.99 5.62 -21.39
C VAL A 67 12.08 6.20 -22.80
N SER A 68 11.89 7.52 -22.94
CA SER A 68 11.73 8.15 -24.24
C SER A 68 12.90 9.02 -24.68
N GLY A 69 13.90 9.25 -23.82
CA GLY A 69 15.05 10.13 -24.08
C GLY A 69 14.70 11.61 -24.29
N LYS A 70 13.45 12.01 -23.99
CA LYS A 70 12.92 13.36 -24.22
C LYS A 70 12.85 14.14 -22.90
N PRO A 71 12.92 15.48 -22.92
CA PRO A 71 12.84 16.28 -21.72
C PRO A 71 11.51 16.10 -20.98
N ILE A 72 11.58 16.03 -19.65
CA ILE A 72 10.46 15.98 -18.72
C ILE A 72 9.93 17.40 -18.52
N GLN A 73 8.60 17.56 -18.45
CA GLN A 73 7.97 18.87 -18.23
C GLN A 73 8.44 19.49 -16.90
N LYS A 74 8.84 20.76 -16.95
CA LYS A 74 9.35 21.50 -15.78
C LYS A 74 8.34 21.54 -14.63
N GLU A 75 7.05 21.66 -14.93
CA GLU A 75 5.97 21.67 -13.92
C GLU A 75 5.93 20.36 -13.13
N ARG A 76 6.16 19.22 -13.81
CA ARG A 76 6.25 17.91 -13.16
C ARG A 76 7.46 17.82 -12.24
N LEU A 77 8.63 18.31 -12.66
CA LEU A 77 9.83 18.32 -11.83
C LEU A 77 9.71 19.26 -10.63
N ARG A 78 8.87 20.31 -10.72
CA ARG A 78 8.54 21.17 -9.57
C ARG A 78 7.64 20.46 -8.57
N ALA A 79 6.67 19.68 -9.05
CA ALA A 79 5.76 18.94 -8.19
C ALA A 79 6.38 17.64 -7.62
N ILE A 80 7.17 16.94 -8.43
CA ILE A 80 7.79 15.65 -8.11
C ILE A 80 9.24 15.69 -8.64
N PRO A 81 10.20 16.19 -7.84
CA PRO A 81 11.59 16.36 -8.29
C PRO A 81 12.29 15.06 -8.69
N TRP A 82 11.97 13.95 -8.02
CA TRP A 82 12.57 12.65 -8.31
C TRP A 82 11.92 11.92 -9.51
N ALA A 83 11.10 12.60 -10.32
CA ALA A 83 10.43 11.99 -11.46
C ALA A 83 11.44 11.57 -12.55
N ALA A 84 11.52 10.27 -12.83
CA ALA A 84 12.37 9.68 -13.86
C ALA A 84 11.77 9.69 -15.28
N GLU A 85 10.46 9.84 -15.37
CA GLU A 85 9.70 9.59 -16.58
C GLU A 85 8.64 10.66 -16.81
N ARG A 86 8.27 10.86 -18.08
CA ARG A 86 7.13 11.71 -18.47
C ARG A 86 5.81 11.06 -18.04
N VAL A 87 4.78 11.89 -17.87
CA VAL A 87 3.43 11.46 -17.43
C VAL A 87 2.89 10.32 -18.30
N GLU A 88 3.11 10.39 -19.61
CA GLU A 88 2.64 9.42 -20.60
C GLU A 88 3.20 8.00 -20.38
N TYR A 89 4.38 7.87 -19.79
CA TYR A 89 5.08 6.59 -19.59
C TYR A 89 4.95 6.08 -18.16
N LYS A 90 4.65 6.96 -17.20
CA LYS A 90 4.54 6.58 -15.79
C LYS A 90 3.27 5.74 -15.63
N ALA A 91 3.43 4.43 -15.56
CA ALA A 91 2.35 3.43 -15.64
C ALA A 91 1.33 3.40 -14.48
N GLY A 92 1.35 4.36 -13.55
CA GLY A 92 0.61 4.27 -12.29
C GLY A 92 -0.26 5.48 -11.97
N GLY A 93 -1.31 5.75 -12.76
CA GLY A 93 -2.30 6.74 -12.31
C GLY A 93 -3.57 6.89 -13.14
N LEU A 94 -3.52 6.67 -14.46
CA LEU A 94 -4.72 6.77 -15.28
C LEU A 94 -4.59 5.94 -16.55
N ARG A 95 -4.78 4.62 -16.43
CA ARG A 95 -5.08 3.81 -17.60
C ARG A 95 -6.51 4.18 -18.00
N ARG A 96 -6.66 4.89 -19.12
CA ARG A 96 -7.97 5.25 -19.68
C ARG A 96 -8.78 3.97 -19.87
N ARG A 97 -9.95 3.89 -19.22
CA ARG A 97 -11.07 3.07 -19.68
C ARG A 97 -11.88 3.89 -20.65
#